data_AF-A0A5K0VS79-F1
#
_entry.id   AF-A0A5K0VS79-F1
#
_cell.length_a   1.000
_cell.length_b   1.000
_cell.length_c   1.000
_cell.angle_alpha   90.00
_cell.angle_beta   90.00
_cell.angle_gamma   90.00
#
_symmetry.space_group_name_H-M   'P 1'
#
loop_
_entity.id
_entity.type
_entity.pdbx_description
1 polymer ?
#
loop_
_entity_poly.entity_id
_entity_poly.type
_entity_poly.pdbx_seq_one_letter_code
_entity_poly.pdbx_strand_id
1 'polypeptide(L)'
;LLSGCTKIKDGYSKSLKLMEELKSNGLHMDSVIYGTVLAVCASNNLSKEAESFFQQMVVEGCEPNLFHYSSLLNAYSVDGDYAKAEKLVKDMKSSGIEPNK
;
A
#
# COMPACT_ATOMS: atom_id res chain seq x y z
N LEU A 1 -17.78 -4.22 -7.85
CA LEU A 1 -17.00 -5.01 -8.83
C LEU A 1 -15.50 -4.81 -8.60
N LEU A 2 -14.95 -5.28 -7.46
CA LEU A 2 -13.52 -5.16 -7.12
C LEU A 2 -12.89 -6.51 -6.72
N SER A 3 -13.47 -7.63 -7.16
CA SER A 3 -13.06 -8.98 -6.73
C SER A 3 -12.02 -9.66 -7.65
N GLY A 4 -11.41 -8.95 -8.61
CA GLY A 4 -10.73 -9.62 -9.74
C GLY A 4 -9.39 -9.03 -10.22
N CYS A 5 -8.68 -8.22 -9.43
CA CYS A 5 -7.46 -7.54 -9.91
C CYS A 5 -6.13 -8.03 -9.32
N THR A 6 -6.10 -9.11 -8.54
CA THR A 6 -4.90 -9.52 -7.80
C THR A 6 -3.87 -10.35 -8.60
N LYS A 7 -4.11 -10.67 -9.88
CA LYS A 7 -3.20 -11.53 -10.66
C LYS A 7 -2.89 -11.10 -12.11
N ILE A 8 -3.10 -9.84 -12.49
CA ILE A 8 -2.87 -9.41 -13.88
C ILE A 8 -1.88 -8.24 -13.89
N LYS A 9 -0.85 -8.34 -14.73
CA LYS A 9 0.12 -7.26 -15.09
C LYS A 9 -0.54 -5.89 -15.31
N ASP A 10 -1.81 -5.88 -15.70
CA ASP A 10 -2.63 -4.68 -15.93
C ASP A 10 -3.01 -3.94 -14.65
N GLY A 11 -3.01 -4.59 -13.48
CA GLY A 11 -3.35 -3.96 -12.20
C GLY A 11 -2.39 -2.84 -11.84
N TYR A 12 -1.08 -3.06 -12.04
CA TYR A 12 -0.05 -2.06 -11.82
C TYR A 12 -0.16 -0.89 -12.78
N SER A 13 -0.23 -1.15 -14.10
CA SER A 13 -0.38 -0.09 -15.09
C SER A 13 -1.65 0.74 -14.88
N LYS A 14 -2.78 0.11 -14.51
CA LYS A 14 -4.02 0.82 -14.17
C LYS A 14 -3.88 1.66 -12.89
N SER A 15 -3.20 1.14 -11.87
CA SER A 15 -2.95 1.91 -10.64
C SER A 15 -2.09 3.14 -10.91
N LEU A 16 -1.04 3.01 -11.73
CA LEU A 16 -0.19 4.14 -12.12
C LEU A 16 -0.97 5.19 -12.92
N LYS A 17 -1.78 4.76 -13.90
CA LYS A 17 -2.64 5.67 -14.66
C LYS A 17 -3.63 6.41 -13.76
N LEU A 18 -4.27 5.70 -12.83
CA LEU A 18 -5.16 6.32 -11.85
C LEU A 18 -4.40 7.37 -11.02
N MET A 19 -3.16 7.10 -10.63
CA MET A 19 -2.34 8.07 -9.89
C MET A 19 -1.94 9.28 -10.72
N GLU A 20 -1.56 9.07 -11.98
CA GLU A 20 -1.27 10.16 -12.91
C GLU A 20 -2.50 11.04 -13.15
N GLU A 21 -3.67 10.42 -13.37
CA GLU A 21 -4.94 11.11 -13.55
C GLU A 21 -5.35 11.90 -12.30
N LEU A 22 -5.20 11.32 -11.10
CA LEU A 22 -5.51 12.01 -9.85
C LEU A 22 -4.59 13.22 -9.66
N LYS A 23 -3.29 13.06 -9.87
CA LYS A 23 -2.31 14.16 -9.81
C LYS A 23 -2.60 15.24 -10.84
N SER A 24 -2.87 14.87 -12.10
CA SER A 24 -3.13 15.82 -13.18
C SER A 24 -4.42 16.61 -12.97
N ASN A 25 -5.40 16.01 -12.28
CA ASN A 25 -6.66 16.67 -11.94
C ASN A 25 -6.61 17.42 -10.60
N GLY A 26 -5.46 17.48 -9.93
CA GLY A 26 -5.32 18.12 -8.61
C GLY A 26 -6.12 17.42 -7.51
N LEU A 27 -6.48 16.15 -7.71
CA LEU A 27 -7.25 15.35 -6.76
C LEU A 27 -6.30 14.72 -5.74
N HIS A 28 -6.63 14.89 -4.47
CA HIS A 28 -5.91 14.28 -3.38
C HIS A 28 -6.21 12.78 -3.31
N MET A 29 -5.20 11.97 -3.04
CA MET A 29 -5.41 10.54 -2.84
C MET A 29 -6.07 10.32 -1.47
N ASP A 30 -7.12 9.51 -1.44
CA ASP A 30 -7.76 9.10 -0.20
C ASP A 30 -7.24 7.73 0.28
N SER A 31 -7.70 7.32 1.45
CA SER A 31 -7.35 6.02 2.03
C SER A 31 -7.65 4.84 1.09
N VAL A 32 -8.72 4.90 0.30
CA VAL A 32 -9.10 3.80 -0.59
C VAL A 32 -8.12 3.69 -1.76
N ILE A 33 -7.71 4.82 -2.31
CA ILE A 33 -6.72 4.90 -3.39
C ILE A 33 -5.36 4.39 -2.90
N TYR A 34 -4.90 4.85 -1.75
CA TYR A 34 -3.65 4.38 -1.15
C TYR A 34 -3.67 2.87 -0.90
N GLY A 35 -4.74 2.34 -0.29
CA GLY A 35 -4.88 0.91 -0.09
C GLY A 35 -4.81 0.12 -1.40
N THR A 36 -5.46 0.61 -2.45
CA THR A 36 -5.46 -0.03 -3.77
C THR A 36 -4.05 -0.11 -4.35
N VAL A 37 -3.30 1.01 -4.33
CA VAL A 37 -1.94 1.07 -4.87
C VAL A 37 -1.01 0.15 -4.07
N LEU A 38 -1.09 0.16 -2.73
CA LEU A 38 -0.27 -0.71 -1.88
C LEU A 38 -0.50 -2.20 -2.20
N ALA A 39 -1.76 -2.63 -2.32
CA ALA A 39 -2.10 -4.01 -2.65
C ALA A 39 -1.58 -4.43 -4.04
N VAL A 40 -1.64 -3.50 -5.00
CA VAL A 40 -1.12 -3.71 -6.35
C VAL A 40 0.41 -3.81 -6.34
N CYS A 41 1.11 -2.91 -5.64
CA CYS A 41 2.57 -2.98 -5.48
C CYS A 41 3.00 -4.31 -4.84
N ALA A 42 2.31 -4.72 -3.77
CA ALA A 42 2.58 -5.99 -3.09
C ALA A 42 2.41 -7.21 -4.02
N SER A 43 1.39 -7.19 -4.89
CA SER A 43 1.13 -8.29 -5.84
C SER A 43 2.13 -8.35 -7.01
N ASN A 44 2.96 -7.31 -7.19
CA ASN A 44 3.92 -7.20 -8.29
C ASN A 44 5.39 -7.14 -7.80
N ASN A 45 5.65 -7.48 -6.53
CA ASN A 45 6.98 -7.44 -5.91
C ASN A 45 7.63 -6.05 -5.95
N LEU A 46 6.82 -4.99 -5.83
CA LEU A 46 7.26 -3.60 -5.84
C LEU A 46 7.31 -3.04 -4.41
N SER A 47 8.15 -3.63 -3.57
CA SER A 47 8.24 -3.33 -2.13
C SER A 47 8.64 -1.87 -1.86
N LYS A 48 9.55 -1.32 -2.67
CA LYS A 48 10.04 0.06 -2.55
C LYS A 48 8.97 1.09 -2.91
N GLU A 49 8.22 0.83 -3.98
CA GLU A 49 7.10 1.67 -4.40
C GLU A 49 5.99 1.63 -3.35
N ALA A 50 5.68 0.44 -2.80
CA ALA A 50 4.72 0.31 -1.70
C ALA A 50 5.15 1.15 -0.48
N GLU A 51 6.42 1.06 -0.07
CA GLU A 51 6.97 1.86 1.03
C GLU A 51 6.85 3.36 0.76
N SER A 52 7.19 3.81 -0.46
CA SER A 52 7.08 5.21 -0.85
C SER A 52 5.65 5.73 -0.76
N PHE A 53 4.66 4.96 -1.21
CA PHE A 53 3.26 5.39 -1.14
C PHE A 53 2.71 5.36 0.28
N PHE A 54 3.11 4.38 1.09
CA PHE A 54 2.75 4.35 2.50
C PHE A 54 3.30 5.57 3.25
N GLN A 55 4.56 5.95 3.00
CA GLN A 55 5.15 7.17 3.57
C GLN A 55 4.45 8.43 3.08
N GLN A 56 4.12 8.50 1.78
CA GLN A 56 3.39 9.62 1.21
C GLN A 56 2.02 9.79 1.88
N MET A 57 1.29 8.69 2.11
CA MET A 57 0.01 8.68 2.83
C MET A 57 0.13 9.34 4.22
N VAL A 58 1.16 8.97 4.98
CA VAL A 58 1.43 9.52 6.32
C VAL A 58 1.78 11.01 6.26
N VAL A 59 2.63 11.42 5.31
CA VAL A 59 3.04 12.83 5.12
C VAL A 59 1.85 13.70 4.70
N GLU A 60 0.95 13.16 3.90
CA GLU A 60 -0.29 13.81 3.47
C GLU A 60 -1.37 13.84 4.56
N GLY A 61 -1.09 13.28 5.76
CA GLY A 61 -2.03 13.29 6.88
C GLY A 61 -3.15 12.26 6.76
N CYS A 62 -3.05 11.32 5.83
CA CYS A 62 -3.99 10.23 5.70
C CYS A 62 -3.56 9.10 6.67
N GLU A 63 -4.40 8.78 7.66
CA GLU A 63 -4.03 7.82 8.70
C GLU A 63 -4.05 6.37 8.17
N PRO A 64 -2.93 5.62 8.26
CA PRO A 64 -2.91 4.22 7.84
C PRO A 64 -3.76 3.33 8.73
N ASN A 65 -4.78 2.69 8.15
CA ASN A 65 -5.54 1.61 8.78
C ASN A 65 -4.89 0.21 8.57
N LEU A 66 -5.50 -0.82 9.18
CA LEU A 66 -5.10 -2.23 9.10
C LEU A 66 -4.83 -2.73 7.67
N PHE A 67 -5.61 -2.30 6.69
CA PHE A 67 -5.47 -2.76 5.30
C PHE A 67 -4.17 -2.25 4.67
N HIS A 68 -3.79 -0.99 4.92
CA HIS A 68 -2.53 -0.43 4.41
C HIS A 68 -1.32 -1.14 5.03
N TYR A 69 -1.35 -1.34 6.35
CA TYR A 69 -0.29 -2.09 7.05
C TYR A 69 -0.17 -3.52 6.53
N SER A 70 -1.29 -4.23 6.40
CA SER A 70 -1.32 -5.61 5.87
C SER A 70 -0.77 -5.67 4.44
N SER A 71 -1.08 -4.68 3.61
CA SER A 71 -0.62 -4.61 2.22
C SER A 71 0.89 -4.40 2.14
N LEU A 72 1.44 -3.48 2.93
CA LEU A 72 2.89 -3.25 2.98
C LEU A 72 3.65 -4.41 3.63
N LEU A 73 3.08 -5.05 4.65
CA LEU A 73 3.62 -6.29 5.23
C LEU A 73 3.70 -7.41 4.19
N ASN A 74 2.65 -7.57 3.37
CA ASN A 74 2.68 -8.52 2.27
C ASN A 74 3.78 -8.19 1.26
N ALA A 75 3.96 -6.91 0.90
CA ALA A 75 5.02 -6.49 0.00
C ALA A 75 6.43 -6.84 0.53
N TYR A 76 6.72 -6.57 1.81
CA TYR A 76 7.99 -6.95 2.43
C TYR A 76 8.16 -8.47 2.56
N SER A 77 7.08 -9.19 2.87
CA SER A 77 7.13 -10.66 2.99
C SER A 77 7.45 -11.34 1.68
N VAL A 78 6.88 -10.83 0.57
CA VAL A 78 7.14 -11.37 -0.78
C VAL A 78 8.54 -11.00 -1.28
N ASP A 79 9.04 -9.81 -0.93
CA ASP A 79 10.41 -9.37 -1.24
C ASP A 79 11.48 -10.00 -0.34
N GLY A 80 11.07 -10.68 0.74
CA GLY A 80 11.97 -11.31 1.71
C GLY A 80 12.63 -10.34 2.70
N ASP A 81 12.17 -9.09 2.78
CA ASP A 81 12.68 -8.08 3.72
C ASP A 81 11.99 -8.20 5.08
N TYR A 82 12.30 -9.29 5.79
CA TYR A 82 11.72 -9.57 7.11
C TYR A 82 12.12 -8.55 8.18
N ALA A 83 13.24 -7.86 8.02
CA ALA A 83 13.68 -6.81 8.93
C ALA A 83 12.74 -5.61 8.88
N LYS A 84 12.36 -5.16 7.67
CA LYS A 84 11.34 -4.12 7.52
C LYS A 84 9.96 -4.60 7.93
N ALA A 85 9.60 -5.86 7.64
CA ALA A 85 8.33 -6.41 8.09
C ALA A 85 8.19 -6.39 9.62
N GLU A 86 9.24 -6.79 10.36
CA GLU A 86 9.22 -6.78 11.83
C GLU A 86 9.10 -5.34 12.38
N LYS A 87 9.84 -4.39 11.79
CA LYS A 87 9.72 -2.98 12.16
C LYS A 87 8.30 -2.46 11.94
N LEU A 88 7.70 -2.78 10.80
CA LEU A 88 6.35 -2.35 10.46
C LEU A 88 5.30 -2.91 11.43
N VAL A 89 5.46 -4.16 11.90
CA VAL A 89 4.58 -4.73 12.95
C VAL A 89 4.70 -3.97 14.27
N LYS A 90 5.91 -3.52 14.64
CA LYS A 90 6.13 -2.71 15.85
C LYS A 90 5.44 -1.35 15.71
N ASP A 91 5.60 -0.70 14.56
CA ASP A 91 4.97 0.59 14.25
C ASP A 91 3.44 0.49 14.29
N MET A 92 2.89 -0.57 13.68
CA MET A 92 1.46 -0.89 13.68
C MET A 92 0.89 -1.04 15.10
N LYS A 93 1.56 -1.81 15.97
CA LYS A 93 1.17 -1.98 17.37
C LYS A 93 1.26 -0.67 18.16
N SER A 94 2.30 0.13 17.91
CA SER A 94 2.46 1.44 18.55
C SER A 94 1.36 2.43 18.16
N SER A 95 0.77 2.24 16.97
CA SER A 95 -0.38 3.00 16.47
C SER A 95 -1.73 2.47 16.99
N GLY A 96 -1.73 1.49 17.91
CA GLY A 96 -2.94 0.88 18.47
C GLY A 96 -3.67 -0.07 17.51
N ILE A 97 -3.04 -0.49 16.41
CA ILE A 97 -3.62 -1.39 15.42
C ILE A 97 -3.06 -2.79 15.65
N GLU A 98 -3.94 -3.77 15.84
CA GLU A 98 -3.53 -5.16 15.99
C GLU A 98 -3.42 -5.85 14.62
N PRO A 99 -2.31 -6.56 14.34
CA PRO A 99 -2.22 -7.46 13.18
C PRO A 99 -3.35 -8.48 13.22
N ASN A 100 -3.89 -8.85 12.06
CA ASN A 100 -4.81 -9.99 12.01
C ASN A 100 -4.07 -11.26 12.46
N LYS A 101 -4.77 -12.13 13.18
CA LYS A 101 -4.27 -13.46 13.56
C LYS A 101 -4.28 -14.41 12.37
#